data_AF-A0A6I4P2V7-F1
#
_entry.id   AF-A0A6I4P2V7-F1
#
_cell.length_a   1.000
_cell.length_b   1.000
_cell.length_c   1.000
_cell.angle_alpha   90.00
_cell.angle_beta   90.00
_cell.angle_gamma   90.00
#
_symmetry.space_group_name_H-M   'P 1'
#
loop_
_entity.id
_entity.type
_entity.pdbx_description
1 polymer ?
#
loop_
_entity_poly.entity_id
_entity_poly.type
_entity_poly.pdbx_seq_one_letter_code
_entity_poly.pdbx_strand_id
1 'polypeptide(L)'
;MIPSWNDVEPQIPTPPAQEGDLVGAVSRLPEIGTVGFLMRQTGGYDRLEVDEFLSELGQTVDAVRTALEQDRRELAELRAENLRLLATNDAELEHEVTLGAVGLLSQAQVIADKAVADAEQYARDLVLTARAQYRERMEQHAAAAQEESDRPEAGAPAAPAPSIPEIEFVRTYAQVAQIQLRSVLDALTEQVDRLGTLPHPEPLPVATVAAAESAPAAATADESAFDGEPDWLPAVPPRPTMGRSTYITP
;
A
#
# COMPACT_ATOMS: atom_id res chain seq x y z
N MET A 1 3.06 44.07 40.71
CA MET A 1 3.99 43.03 41.22
C MET A 1 3.23 41.73 41.19
N ILE A 2 3.42 40.95 40.12
CA ILE A 2 2.75 39.67 39.88
C ILE A 2 3.82 38.59 40.12
N PRO A 3 3.56 37.54 40.93
CA PRO A 3 4.53 36.47 41.12
C PRO A 3 4.69 35.69 39.82
N SER A 4 5.93 35.55 39.36
CA SER A 4 6.33 34.70 38.24
C SER A 4 6.12 33.23 38.62
N TRP A 5 5.31 32.54 37.83
CA TRP A 5 5.18 31.09 37.86
C TRP A 5 6.48 30.50 37.30
N ASN A 6 7.39 30.14 38.21
CA ASN A 6 8.55 29.32 37.87
C ASN A 6 8.08 27.91 37.51
N ASP A 7 8.63 27.42 36.39
CA ASP A 7 8.94 26.03 36.06
C ASP A 7 8.55 24.98 37.11
N VAL A 8 7.42 24.31 36.87
CA VAL A 8 7.24 22.91 37.27
C VAL A 8 6.59 22.21 36.10
N GLU A 9 7.42 21.81 35.13
CA GLU A 9 7.06 20.79 34.16
C GLU A 9 6.66 19.53 34.95
N PRO A 10 5.45 18.98 34.79
CA PRO A 10 5.06 17.78 35.52
C PRO A 10 5.94 16.63 35.02
N GLN A 11 6.93 16.26 35.83
CA GLN A 11 7.64 15.01 35.66
C GLN A 11 6.60 13.90 35.72
N ILE A 12 6.26 13.34 34.56
CA ILE A 12 5.48 12.13 34.45
C ILE A 12 6.24 11.08 35.26
N PRO A 13 5.66 10.48 36.32
CA PRO A 13 6.33 9.43 37.05
C PRO A 13 6.63 8.30 36.10
N THR A 14 7.92 8.05 35.87
CA THR A 14 8.42 6.85 35.21
C THR A 14 7.77 5.64 35.90
N PRO A 15 7.18 4.68 35.15
CA PRO A 15 6.57 3.52 35.77
C PRO A 15 7.59 2.77 36.64
N PRO A 16 7.20 2.25 37.82
CA PRO A 16 8.13 1.55 38.69
C PRO A 16 8.65 0.29 38.01
N ALA A 17 9.87 -0.07 38.40
CA ALA A 17 10.70 -1.13 37.86
C ALA A 17 9.96 -2.45 37.52
N GLN A 18 10.12 -2.85 36.26
CA GLN A 18 10.22 -4.19 35.68
C GLN A 18 9.76 -5.37 36.55
N GLU A 19 8.71 -6.07 36.12
CA GLU A 19 8.28 -7.40 36.63
C GLU A 19 9.44 -8.41 36.79
N GLY A 20 10.52 -8.27 36.01
CA GLY A 20 11.74 -9.06 36.14
C GLY A 20 12.49 -8.88 37.46
N ASP A 21 12.36 -7.72 38.12
CA ASP A 21 13.08 -7.40 39.36
C ASP A 21 12.43 -8.09 40.57
N LEU A 22 11.09 -8.16 40.59
CA LEU A 22 10.33 -8.91 41.60
C LEU A 22 10.58 -10.41 41.50
N VAL A 23 10.60 -10.93 40.27
CA VAL A 23 10.92 -12.33 40.00
C VAL A 23 12.36 -12.68 40.40
N GLY A 24 13.30 -11.75 40.20
CA GLY A 24 14.68 -11.85 40.67
C GLY A 24 14.81 -11.76 42.20
N ALA A 25 13.95 -10.99 42.87
CA ALA A 25 13.92 -10.88 44.32
C ALA A 25 13.34 -12.14 44.99
N VAL A 26 12.24 -12.69 44.46
CA VAL A 26 11.58 -13.90 44.99
C VAL A 26 12.47 -15.14 44.88
N SER A 27 13.28 -15.22 43.82
CA SER A 27 14.26 -16.31 43.63
C SER A 27 15.47 -16.23 44.57
N ARG A 28 15.72 -15.08 45.20
CA ARG A 28 16.82 -14.86 46.16
C ARG A 28 16.38 -14.97 47.63
N LEU A 29 15.09 -15.13 47.90
CA LEU A 29 14.59 -15.28 49.27
C LEU A 29 15.13 -16.58 49.90
N PRO A 30 15.74 -16.52 51.09
CA PRO A 30 16.22 -17.70 51.79
C PRO A 30 15.06 -18.65 52.13
N GLU A 31 15.35 -19.94 52.21
CA GLU A 31 14.38 -20.94 52.64
C GLU A 31 13.96 -20.65 54.09
N ILE A 32 12.65 -20.48 54.29
CA ILE A 32 12.04 -19.98 55.54
C ILE A 32 12.38 -20.86 56.75
N GLY A 33 12.77 -22.12 56.53
CA GLY A 33 13.19 -23.06 57.58
C GLY A 33 14.48 -22.70 58.33
N THR A 34 15.20 -21.63 57.95
CA THR A 34 16.50 -21.26 58.55
C THR A 34 16.47 -20.05 59.48
N VAL A 35 15.30 -19.43 59.71
CA VAL A 35 15.22 -18.20 60.51
C VAL A 35 15.02 -18.51 62.00
N GLY A 36 15.99 -18.13 62.83
CA GLY A 36 15.90 -18.23 64.29
C GLY A 36 15.60 -16.87 64.93
N PHE A 37 14.60 -16.81 65.81
CA PHE A 37 14.25 -15.60 66.56
C PHE A 37 14.80 -15.64 67.99
N LEU A 38 15.33 -14.50 68.47
CA LEU A 38 15.72 -14.34 69.87
C LEU A 38 14.47 -14.12 70.73
N MET A 39 14.28 -14.94 71.76
CA MET A 39 13.17 -14.80 72.71
C MET A 39 13.44 -13.68 73.72
N ARG A 40 12.48 -12.76 73.88
CA ARG A 40 12.49 -11.74 74.95
C ARG A 40 11.60 -12.19 76.10
N GLN A 41 12.10 -12.16 77.34
CA GLN A 41 11.37 -12.64 78.51
C GLN A 41 10.13 -11.80 78.90
N THR A 42 9.97 -10.61 78.33
CA THR A 42 8.82 -9.73 78.57
C THR A 42 8.30 -9.15 77.25
N GLY A 43 7.10 -9.58 76.85
CA GLY A 43 6.33 -8.99 75.74
C GLY A 43 6.84 -9.31 74.33
N GLY A 44 6.74 -10.58 73.89
CA GLY A 44 7.00 -11.01 72.51
C GLY A 44 5.78 -11.66 71.86
N TYR A 45 5.85 -11.90 70.54
CA TYR A 45 4.85 -12.67 69.79
C TYR A 45 4.81 -14.13 70.26
N ASP A 46 3.64 -14.77 70.18
CA ASP A 46 3.51 -16.20 70.48
C ASP A 46 4.30 -17.00 69.44
N ARG A 47 5.12 -17.93 69.91
CA ARG A 47 5.98 -18.74 69.05
C ARG A 47 5.16 -19.67 68.16
N LEU A 48 4.06 -20.22 68.68
CA LEU A 48 3.22 -21.12 67.90
C LEU A 48 2.54 -20.39 66.74
N GLU A 49 2.04 -19.19 66.99
CA GLU A 49 1.43 -18.34 65.96
C GLU A 49 2.45 -17.92 64.89
N VAL A 50 3.67 -17.56 65.29
CA VAL A 50 4.75 -17.23 64.35
C VAL A 50 5.16 -18.46 63.52
N ASP A 51 5.30 -19.63 64.15
CA ASP A 51 5.67 -20.87 63.44
C ASP A 51 4.57 -21.29 62.44
N GLU A 52 3.29 -21.14 62.80
CA GLU A 52 2.15 -21.38 61.90
C GLU A 52 2.14 -20.40 60.71
N PHE A 53 2.30 -19.10 60.99
CA PHE A 53 2.39 -18.07 59.95
C PHE A 53 3.56 -18.30 58.99
N LEU A 54 4.74 -18.66 59.51
CA LEU A 54 5.93 -18.93 58.68
C LEU A 54 5.75 -20.20 57.84
N SER A 55 5.04 -21.21 58.36
CA SER A 55 4.66 -22.39 57.59
C SER A 55 3.73 -22.04 56.44
N GLU A 56 2.68 -21.25 56.69
CA GLU A 56 1.75 -20.79 55.65
C GLU A 56 2.45 -19.90 54.59
N LEU A 57 3.33 -19.00 55.05
CA LEU A 57 4.15 -18.17 54.16
C LEU A 57 5.07 -19.04 53.29
N GLY A 58 5.68 -20.08 53.85
CA GLY A 58 6.50 -21.04 53.11
C GLY A 58 5.72 -21.73 52.00
N GLN A 59 4.54 -22.25 52.33
CA GLN A 59 3.65 -22.88 51.35
C GLN A 59 3.25 -21.92 50.23
N THR A 60 2.98 -20.66 50.57
CA THR A 60 2.61 -19.63 49.59
C THR A 60 3.79 -19.29 48.66
N VAL A 61 5.00 -19.12 49.22
CA VAL A 61 6.21 -18.86 48.43
C VAL A 61 6.53 -20.02 47.49
N ASP A 62 6.38 -21.26 47.96
CA ASP A 62 6.59 -22.45 47.13
C ASP A 62 5.55 -22.55 46.00
N ALA A 63 4.27 -22.27 46.29
CA ALA A 63 3.23 -22.21 45.27
C ALA A 63 3.56 -21.15 44.19
N VAL A 64 3.95 -19.94 44.59
CA VAL A 64 4.36 -18.87 43.66
C VAL A 64 5.58 -19.29 42.84
N ARG A 65 6.57 -19.95 43.45
CA ARG A 65 7.76 -20.45 42.72
C ARG A 65 7.38 -21.49 41.67
N THR A 66 6.48 -22.42 42.00
CA THR A 66 6.01 -23.43 41.04
C THR A 66 5.23 -22.80 39.89
N ALA A 67 4.36 -21.83 40.15
CA ALA A 67 3.63 -21.10 39.13
C ALA A 67 4.58 -20.33 38.19
N LEU A 68 5.55 -19.59 38.74
CA LEU A 68 6.54 -18.88 37.93
C LEU A 68 7.38 -19.80 37.05
N GLU A 69 7.71 -21.00 37.55
CA GLU A 69 8.45 -21.99 36.77
C GLU A 69 7.57 -22.58 35.65
N GLN A 70 6.29 -22.81 35.90
CA GLN A 70 5.33 -23.23 34.88
C GLN A 70 5.19 -22.15 33.79
N ASP A 71 4.96 -20.89 34.18
CA ASP A 71 4.82 -19.77 33.24
C ASP A 71 6.07 -19.60 32.37
N ARG A 72 7.27 -19.76 32.95
CA ARG A 72 8.52 -19.71 32.18
C ARG A 72 8.62 -20.81 31.13
N ARG A 73 8.15 -22.01 31.44
CA ARG A 73 8.13 -23.13 30.48
C ARG A 73 7.11 -22.87 29.37
N GLU A 74 5.91 -22.42 29.72
CA GLU A 74 4.88 -22.07 28.75
C GLU A 74 5.36 -20.94 27.81
N LEU A 75 6.01 -19.89 28.34
CA LEU A 75 6.59 -18.84 27.52
C LEU A 75 7.73 -19.33 26.62
N ALA A 76 8.55 -20.28 27.09
CA ALA A 76 9.58 -20.87 26.25
C ALA A 76 8.99 -21.70 25.10
N GLU A 77 7.95 -22.47 25.38
CA GLU A 77 7.21 -23.26 24.40
C GLU A 77 6.51 -22.38 23.37
N LEU A 78 5.77 -21.36 23.81
CA LEU A 78 5.08 -20.41 22.93
C LEU A 78 6.04 -19.62 22.05
N ARG A 79 7.23 -19.30 22.54
CA ARG A 79 8.28 -18.66 21.73
C ARG A 79 8.86 -19.63 20.70
N ALA A 80 9.09 -20.88 21.08
CA ALA A 80 9.56 -21.89 20.13
C ALA A 80 8.52 -22.15 19.03
N GLU A 81 7.23 -22.22 19.38
CA GLU A 81 6.16 -22.41 18.38
C GLU A 81 5.98 -21.17 17.51
N ASN A 82 6.06 -19.96 18.06
CA ASN A 82 6.06 -18.74 17.22
C ASN A 82 7.20 -18.74 16.21
N LEU A 83 8.42 -19.08 16.64
CA LEU A 83 9.55 -19.19 15.72
C LEU A 83 9.32 -20.26 14.65
N ARG A 84 8.70 -21.40 15.03
CA ARG A 84 8.33 -22.46 14.10
C ARG A 84 7.32 -21.99 13.07
N LEU A 85 6.25 -21.33 13.52
CA LEU A 85 5.17 -20.82 12.67
C LEU A 85 5.67 -19.71 11.74
N LEU A 86 6.54 -18.82 12.23
CA LEU A 86 7.17 -17.81 11.39
C LEU A 86 8.00 -18.46 10.28
N ALA A 87 8.82 -19.47 10.62
CA ALA A 87 9.63 -20.17 9.62
C ALA A 87 8.78 -20.91 8.57
N THR A 88 7.65 -21.51 8.95
CA THR A 88 6.74 -22.17 8.00
C THR A 88 6.00 -21.18 7.12
N ASN A 89 5.48 -20.10 7.71
CA ASN A 89 4.72 -19.09 6.97
C ASN A 89 5.62 -18.33 5.98
N ASP A 90 6.86 -18.02 6.36
CA ASP A 90 7.83 -17.38 5.46
C ASP A 90 8.11 -18.26 4.22
N ALA A 91 8.31 -19.57 4.42
CA ALA A 91 8.50 -20.51 3.31
C ALA A 91 7.26 -20.64 2.41
N GLU A 92 6.05 -20.61 2.97
CA GLU A 92 4.80 -20.62 2.20
C GLU A 92 4.63 -19.32 1.39
N LEU A 93 4.88 -18.17 2.00
CA LEU A 93 4.84 -16.87 1.33
C LEU A 93 5.87 -16.77 0.21
N GLU A 94 7.12 -17.21 0.43
CA GLU A 94 8.13 -17.27 -0.61
C GLU A 94 7.70 -18.14 -1.79
N HIS A 95 7.06 -19.29 -1.50
CA HIS A 95 6.54 -20.18 -2.53
C HIS A 95 5.41 -19.53 -3.34
N GLU A 96 4.44 -18.89 -2.67
CA GLU A 96 3.34 -18.17 -3.33
C GLU A 96 3.83 -17.00 -4.19
N VAL A 97 4.77 -16.20 -3.67
CA VAL A 97 5.39 -15.10 -4.41
C VAL A 97 6.14 -15.63 -5.63
N THR A 98 6.87 -16.74 -5.49
CA THR A 98 7.59 -17.36 -6.60
C THR A 98 6.62 -17.86 -7.67
N LEU A 99 5.53 -18.54 -7.29
CA LEU A 99 4.50 -19.00 -8.22
C LEU A 99 3.80 -17.83 -8.92
N GLY A 100 3.46 -16.77 -8.18
CA GLY A 100 2.86 -15.55 -8.74
C GLY A 100 3.79 -14.85 -9.74
N ALA A 101 5.08 -14.74 -9.41
CA ALA A 101 6.09 -14.16 -10.29
C ALA A 101 6.27 -14.96 -11.59
N VAL A 102 6.25 -16.29 -11.52
CA VAL A 102 6.28 -17.16 -12.71
C VAL A 102 5.04 -16.94 -13.58
N GLY A 103 3.86 -16.80 -12.98
CA GLY A 103 2.63 -16.46 -13.68
C GLY A 103 2.70 -15.12 -14.41
N LEU A 104 3.19 -14.08 -13.72
CA LEU A 104 3.38 -12.75 -14.31
C LEU A 104 4.43 -12.75 -15.42
N LEU A 105 5.53 -13.49 -15.27
CA LEU A 105 6.56 -13.61 -16.30
C LEU A 105 6.01 -14.29 -17.56
N SER A 106 5.24 -15.37 -17.39
CA SER A 106 4.56 -16.06 -18.49
C SER A 106 3.58 -15.12 -19.22
N GLN A 107 2.78 -14.35 -18.46
CA GLN A 107 1.89 -13.35 -19.05
C GLN A 107 2.65 -12.25 -19.79
N ALA A 108 3.75 -11.76 -19.22
CA ALA A 108 4.60 -10.75 -19.84
C ALA A 108 5.22 -11.26 -21.15
N GLN A 109 5.62 -12.53 -21.21
CA GLN A 109 6.11 -13.17 -22.44
C GLN A 109 5.02 -13.20 -23.52
N VAL A 110 3.80 -13.62 -23.18
CA VAL A 110 2.68 -13.62 -24.15
C VAL A 110 2.37 -12.21 -24.66
N ILE A 111 2.40 -11.21 -23.79
CA ILE A 111 2.20 -9.80 -24.19
C ILE A 111 3.34 -9.34 -25.11
N ALA A 112 4.59 -9.69 -24.78
CA ALA A 112 5.75 -9.36 -25.61
C ALA A 112 5.66 -9.99 -27.00
N ASP A 113 5.32 -11.28 -27.08
CA ASP A 113 5.16 -11.98 -28.36
C ASP A 113 4.05 -11.36 -29.21
N LYS A 114 2.93 -10.99 -28.58
CA LYS A 114 1.83 -10.28 -29.24
C LYS A 114 2.29 -8.90 -29.75
N ALA A 115 2.99 -8.13 -28.93
CA ALA A 115 3.47 -6.80 -29.32
C ALA A 115 4.47 -6.88 -30.49
N VAL A 116 5.32 -7.92 -30.52
CA VAL A 116 6.22 -8.17 -31.67
C VAL A 116 5.42 -8.50 -32.92
N ALA A 117 4.43 -9.40 -32.83
CA ALA A 117 3.57 -9.74 -33.97
C ALA A 117 2.81 -8.50 -34.51
N ASP A 118 2.27 -7.67 -33.62
CA ASP A 118 1.56 -6.43 -33.97
C ASP A 118 2.53 -5.43 -34.64
N ALA A 119 3.75 -5.28 -34.11
CA ALA A 119 4.77 -4.41 -34.68
C ALA A 119 5.24 -4.88 -36.07
N GLU A 120 5.41 -6.19 -36.28
CA GLU A 120 5.74 -6.78 -37.58
C GLU A 120 4.64 -6.55 -38.61
N GLN A 121 3.37 -6.68 -38.20
CA GLN A 121 2.23 -6.38 -39.06
C GLN A 121 2.21 -4.89 -39.44
N TYR A 122 2.35 -4.00 -38.45
CA TYR A 122 2.39 -2.57 -38.70
C TYR A 122 3.54 -2.17 -39.63
N ALA A 123 4.74 -2.75 -39.45
CA ALA A 123 5.88 -2.50 -40.33
C ALA A 123 5.60 -2.94 -41.77
N ARG A 124 4.94 -4.08 -41.98
CA ARG A 124 4.53 -4.54 -43.32
C ARG A 124 3.55 -3.58 -43.96
N ASP A 125 2.54 -3.16 -43.20
CA ASP A 125 1.52 -2.22 -43.69
C ASP A 125 2.16 -0.88 -44.07
N LEU A 126 3.04 -0.34 -43.23
CA LEU A 126 3.76 0.90 -43.50
C LEU A 126 4.61 0.83 -44.77
N VAL A 127 5.29 -0.30 -45.01
CA VAL A 127 6.06 -0.52 -46.25
C VAL A 127 5.15 -0.59 -47.47
N LEU A 128 3.99 -1.26 -47.37
CA LEU A 128 3.03 -1.32 -48.47
C LEU A 128 2.45 0.07 -48.78
N THR A 129 2.09 0.85 -47.77
CA THR A 129 1.61 2.23 -47.93
C THR A 129 2.68 3.12 -48.54
N ALA A 130 3.92 3.05 -48.07
CA ALA A 130 5.02 3.84 -48.63
C ALA A 130 5.30 3.51 -50.10
N ARG A 131 5.22 2.22 -50.48
CA ARG A 131 5.37 1.79 -51.87
C ARG A 131 4.21 2.26 -52.75
N ALA A 132 2.98 2.25 -52.24
CA ALA A 132 1.82 2.78 -52.96
C ALA A 132 1.98 4.28 -53.22
N GLN A 133 2.33 5.06 -52.18
CA GLN A 133 2.57 6.50 -52.29
C GLN A 133 3.73 6.84 -53.24
N TYR A 134 4.77 6.00 -53.29
CA TYR A 134 5.88 6.20 -54.23
C TYR A 134 5.43 6.00 -55.68
N ARG A 135 4.64 4.96 -55.96
CA ARG A 135 4.08 4.73 -57.31
C ARG A 135 3.15 5.86 -57.73
N GLU A 136 2.25 6.26 -56.84
CA GLU A 136 1.33 7.37 -57.10
C GLU A 136 2.07 8.66 -57.43
N ARG A 137 3.10 9.03 -56.66
CA ARG A 137 3.93 10.21 -56.96
C ARG A 137 4.64 10.08 -58.30
N MET A 138 5.15 8.90 -58.65
CA MET A 138 5.79 8.67 -59.95
C MET A 138 4.80 8.80 -61.11
N GLU A 139 3.57 8.28 -60.96
CA GLU A 139 2.50 8.43 -61.95
C GLU A 139 2.06 9.89 -62.11
N GLN A 140 1.94 10.64 -61.01
CA GLN A 140 1.65 12.08 -61.03
C GLN A 140 2.75 12.88 -61.74
N HIS A 141 4.03 12.59 -61.46
CA HIS A 141 5.15 13.24 -62.14
C HIS A 141 5.20 12.90 -63.63
N ALA A 142 4.90 11.65 -64.01
CA ALA A 142 4.82 11.25 -65.41
C ALA A 142 3.67 11.95 -66.15
N ALA A 143 2.49 12.05 -65.52
CA ALA A 143 1.34 12.77 -66.08
C ALA A 143 1.63 14.27 -66.23
N ALA A 144 2.20 14.92 -65.21
CA ALA A 144 2.58 16.33 -65.28
C ALA A 144 3.62 16.60 -66.39
N ALA A 145 4.59 15.71 -66.58
CA ALA A 145 5.57 15.84 -67.65
C ALA A 145 4.97 15.67 -69.06
N GLN A 146 3.94 14.82 -69.21
CA GLN A 146 3.19 14.68 -70.46
C GLN A 146 2.36 15.94 -70.76
N GLU A 147 1.66 16.48 -69.75
CA GLU A 147 0.91 17.73 -69.89
C GLU A 147 1.79 18.93 -70.24
N GLU A 148 3.02 18.99 -69.72
CA GLU A 148 4.00 20.03 -70.06
C GLU A 148 4.57 19.86 -71.48
N SER A 149 4.69 18.62 -71.97
CA SER A 149 5.16 18.32 -73.33
C SER A 149 4.09 18.56 -74.41
N ASP A 150 2.80 18.37 -74.09
CA ASP A 150 1.68 18.64 -74.99
C ASP A 150 1.23 20.12 -74.98
N ARG A 151 1.86 20.96 -74.16
CA ARG A 151 1.63 22.42 -74.16
C ARG A 151 2.44 23.07 -75.29
N PRO A 152 1.80 23.70 -76.30
CA PRO A 152 2.53 24.35 -77.39
C PRO A 152 3.37 25.51 -76.84
N GLU A 153 4.65 25.58 -77.27
CA GLU A 153 5.65 26.55 -76.83
C GLU A 153 5.10 27.99 -76.83
N ALA A 154 4.92 28.54 -75.63
CA ALA A 154 4.81 29.97 -75.41
C ALA A 154 5.60 30.35 -74.16
N GLY A 155 6.86 30.77 -74.38
CA GLY A 155 7.54 31.75 -73.53
C GLY A 155 8.31 31.22 -72.30
N ALA A 156 9.59 31.60 -72.26
CA ALA A 156 10.61 31.42 -71.22
C ALA A 156 10.17 31.61 -69.74
N PRO A 157 10.91 31.03 -68.77
CA PRO A 157 10.58 31.08 -67.36
C PRO A 157 10.97 32.44 -66.75
N ALA A 158 9.97 33.24 -66.39
CA ALA A 158 10.16 34.35 -65.46
C ALA A 158 10.09 33.78 -64.02
N ALA A 159 11.12 34.04 -63.23
CA ALA A 159 11.11 33.75 -61.80
C ALA A 159 9.87 34.39 -61.16
N PRO A 160 9.04 33.65 -60.40
CA PRO A 160 7.83 34.20 -59.82
C PRO A 160 8.22 35.16 -58.71
N ALA A 161 8.03 36.46 -58.95
CA ALA A 161 7.90 37.42 -57.86
C ALA A 161 6.69 36.98 -57.03
N PRO A 162 6.81 36.86 -55.69
CA PRO A 162 5.72 36.39 -54.86
C PRO A 162 4.52 37.31 -55.08
N SER A 163 3.46 36.72 -55.60
CA SER A 163 2.22 37.45 -55.78
C SER A 163 1.78 37.94 -54.40
N ILE A 164 1.41 39.22 -54.28
CA ILE A 164 0.96 39.88 -53.04
C ILE A 164 0.05 38.99 -52.14
N PRO A 165 -0.84 38.11 -52.66
CA PRO A 165 -1.59 37.16 -51.82
C PRO A 165 -0.75 36.08 -51.11
N GLU A 166 0.37 35.60 -51.66
CA GLU A 166 1.20 34.57 -51.01
C GLU A 166 1.87 35.08 -49.73
N ILE A 167 2.30 36.35 -49.72
CA ILE A 167 2.89 36.98 -48.53
C ILE A 167 1.84 37.12 -47.42
N GLU A 168 0.59 37.42 -47.79
CA GLU A 168 -0.52 37.50 -46.85
C GLU A 168 -0.88 36.12 -46.30
N PHE A 169 -0.94 35.08 -47.15
CA PHE A 169 -1.15 33.69 -46.73
C PHE A 169 -0.07 33.19 -45.78
N VAL A 170 1.21 33.46 -46.07
CA VAL A 170 2.32 33.09 -45.17
C VAL A 170 2.21 33.84 -43.86
N ARG A 171 1.79 35.12 -43.89
CA ARG A 171 1.60 35.93 -42.68
C ARG A 171 0.44 35.43 -41.82
N THR A 172 -0.72 35.10 -42.39
CA THR A 172 -1.84 34.52 -41.64
C THR A 172 -1.49 33.13 -41.11
N TYR A 173 -0.81 32.30 -41.90
CA TYR A 173 -0.42 30.96 -41.44
C TYR A 173 0.59 31.02 -40.31
N ALA A 174 1.59 31.92 -40.39
CA ALA A 174 2.53 32.16 -39.31
C ALA A 174 1.83 32.69 -38.04
N GLN A 175 0.83 33.56 -38.20
CA GLN A 175 0.05 34.10 -37.08
C GLN A 175 -0.83 33.01 -36.42
N VAL A 176 -1.43 32.13 -37.21
CA VAL A 176 -2.20 30.98 -36.70
C VAL A 176 -1.28 29.99 -35.99
N ALA A 177 -0.13 29.66 -36.56
CA ALA A 177 0.86 28.79 -35.94
C ALA A 177 1.37 29.36 -34.61
N GLN A 178 1.58 30.68 -34.52
CA GLN A 178 1.98 31.35 -33.28
C GLN A 178 0.90 31.25 -32.19
N ILE A 179 -0.37 31.44 -32.54
CA ILE A 179 -1.49 31.29 -31.61
C ILE A 179 -1.61 29.85 -31.13
N GLN A 180 -1.49 28.88 -32.05
CA GLN A 180 -1.54 27.45 -31.72
C GLN A 180 -0.39 27.05 -30.79
N LEU A 181 0.83 27.51 -31.04
CA LEU A 181 2.00 27.17 -30.22
C LEU A 181 1.89 27.79 -28.81
N ARG A 182 1.33 29.00 -28.68
CA ARG A 182 1.06 29.62 -27.38
C ARG A 182 -0.01 28.87 -26.60
N SER A 183 -1.09 28.43 -27.26
CA SER A 183 -2.12 27.62 -26.63
C SER A 183 -1.60 26.26 -26.14
N VAL A 184 -0.70 25.62 -26.90
CA VAL A 184 -0.07 24.36 -26.48
C VAL A 184 0.84 24.58 -25.27
N LEU A 185 1.63 25.66 -25.25
CA LEU A 185 2.48 25.98 -24.12
C LEU A 185 1.69 26.32 -22.86
N ASP A 186 0.58 27.06 -22.98
CA ASP A 186 -0.30 27.37 -21.85
C ASP A 186 -0.95 26.07 -21.30
N ALA A 187 -1.40 25.17 -22.17
CA ALA A 187 -1.95 23.88 -21.77
C ALA A 187 -0.92 22.96 -21.09
N LEU A 188 0.32 22.94 -21.58
CA LEU A 188 1.42 22.20 -20.94
C LEU A 188 1.79 22.82 -19.58
N THR A 189 1.75 24.14 -19.46
CA THR A 189 2.01 24.83 -18.19
C THR A 189 0.92 24.53 -17.16
N GLU A 190 -0.35 24.50 -17.57
CA GLU A 190 -1.47 24.07 -16.72
C GLU A 190 -1.37 22.60 -16.31
N GLN A 191 -0.94 21.71 -17.21
CA GLN A 191 -0.73 20.29 -16.90
C GLN A 191 0.46 20.09 -15.95
N VAL A 192 1.53 20.88 -16.08
CA VAL A 192 2.66 20.87 -15.14
C VAL A 192 2.24 21.42 -13.78
N ASP A 193 1.42 22.48 -13.72
CA ASP A 193 0.89 23.02 -12.46
C ASP A 193 -0.01 22.01 -11.75
N ARG A 194 -0.87 21.29 -12.50
CA ARG A 194 -1.67 20.17 -11.98
C ARG A 194 -0.84 18.99 -11.48
N LEU A 195 0.31 18.71 -12.09
CA LEU A 195 1.27 17.71 -11.61
C LEU A 195 2.05 18.19 -10.38
N GLY A 196 2.22 19.51 -10.22
CA GLY A 196 2.79 20.14 -9.02
C GLY A 196 1.82 20.16 -7.83
N THR A 197 0.51 20.21 -8.09
CA THR A 197 -0.55 20.14 -7.08
C THR A 197 -1.17 18.75 -6.95
N LEU A 198 -0.39 17.68 -7.13
CA LEU A 198 -0.83 16.36 -6.67
C LEU A 198 -1.23 16.50 -5.19
N PRO A 199 -2.47 16.15 -4.79
CA PRO A 199 -2.85 16.15 -3.39
C PRO A 199 -1.87 15.22 -2.66
N HIS A 200 -1.11 15.78 -1.72
CA HIS A 200 -0.40 14.97 -0.74
C HIS A 200 -1.43 14.01 -0.13
N PRO A 201 -1.13 12.70 -0.04
CA PRO A 201 -2.03 11.77 0.62
C PRO A 201 -2.31 12.29 2.03
N GLU A 202 -3.56 12.67 2.24
CA GLU A 202 -4.09 13.17 3.49
C GLU A 202 -3.77 12.14 4.60
N PRO A 203 -3.08 12.52 5.69
CA PRO A 203 -2.97 11.65 6.85
C PRO A 203 -4.38 11.48 7.43
N LEU A 204 -4.89 10.25 7.33
CA LEU A 204 -6.20 9.82 7.83
C LEU A 204 -6.49 10.43 9.22
N PRO A 205 -7.62 11.16 9.40
CA PRO A 205 -8.04 11.57 10.73
C PRO A 205 -8.47 10.33 11.52
N VAL A 206 -7.68 10.00 12.54
CA VAL A 206 -8.10 9.12 13.63
C VAL A 206 -9.18 9.86 14.42
N ALA A 207 -10.43 9.75 13.97
CA ALA A 207 -11.60 10.24 14.68
C ALA A 207 -12.39 9.04 15.21
N THR A 208 -12.12 8.72 16.46
CA THR A 208 -13.07 8.28 17.49
C THR A 208 -14.52 8.07 17.01
N VAL A 209 -14.94 6.81 16.88
CA VAL A 209 -16.36 6.44 16.88
C VAL A 209 -16.70 5.92 18.27
N ALA A 210 -16.83 6.86 19.21
CA ALA A 210 -17.62 6.70 20.42
C ALA A 210 -18.81 7.66 20.29
N ALA A 211 -20.01 7.13 20.53
CA ALA A 211 -21.29 7.82 20.63
C ALA A 211 -21.97 8.26 19.31
N ALA A 212 -22.85 7.40 18.80
CA ALA A 212 -24.16 7.81 18.25
C ALA A 212 -25.10 6.59 18.15
N GLU A 213 -25.49 6.06 19.32
CA GLU A 213 -26.70 5.27 19.46
C GLU A 213 -27.86 6.27 19.66
N SER A 214 -28.64 6.53 18.61
CA SER A 214 -30.03 7.05 18.66
C SER A 214 -30.64 7.06 17.26
N ALA A 215 -31.57 6.13 17.01
CA ALA A 215 -32.53 6.12 15.90
C ALA A 215 -33.63 7.21 16.10
N PRO A 216 -34.63 7.46 15.20
CA PRO A 216 -35.06 6.65 14.04
C PRO A 216 -35.54 7.40 12.74
N ALA A 217 -35.63 6.61 11.67
CA ALA A 217 -36.61 6.58 10.55
C ALA A 217 -37.29 7.87 10.02
N ALA A 218 -37.14 8.14 8.70
CA ALA A 218 -38.23 8.21 7.71
C ALA A 218 -37.75 8.66 6.30
N ALA A 219 -38.12 7.86 5.30
CA ALA A 219 -38.53 8.18 3.91
C ALA A 219 -37.93 9.38 3.16
N THR A 220 -37.17 9.09 2.09
CA THR A 220 -37.54 9.33 0.66
C THR A 220 -36.42 8.79 -0.23
N ALA A 221 -36.70 7.74 -1.02
CA ALA A 221 -35.81 7.31 -2.10
C ALA A 221 -36.65 7.20 -3.36
N ASP A 222 -36.60 8.28 -4.13
CA ASP A 222 -37.08 8.38 -5.50
C ASP A 222 -35.83 8.44 -6.40
N GLU A 223 -35.91 7.70 -7.50
CA GLU A 223 -35.10 7.77 -8.73
C GLU A 223 -33.55 7.67 -8.66
N SER A 224 -33.09 6.45 -8.90
CA SER A 224 -32.17 6.08 -10.00
C SER A 224 -31.33 7.17 -10.69
N ALA A 225 -30.01 7.13 -10.50
CA ALA A 225 -29.01 7.14 -11.60
C ALA A 225 -27.58 7.16 -11.04
N PHE A 226 -27.03 5.98 -10.71
CA PHE A 226 -25.58 5.76 -10.76
C PHE A 226 -25.29 4.25 -10.86
N ASP A 227 -25.73 3.65 -11.97
CA ASP A 227 -25.20 2.35 -12.40
C ASP A 227 -23.83 2.58 -13.03
N GLY A 228 -22.79 2.11 -12.36
CA GLY A 228 -21.42 2.19 -12.85
C GLY A 228 -20.39 1.75 -11.80
N GLU A 229 -20.64 0.69 -11.05
CA GLU A 229 -19.55 0.00 -10.33
C GLU A 229 -18.70 -0.78 -11.35
N PRO A 230 -17.39 -0.50 -11.48
CA PRO A 230 -16.55 -1.20 -12.43
C PRO A 230 -16.27 -2.64 -11.98
N ASP A 231 -16.44 -3.55 -12.93
CA ASP A 231 -16.45 -5.02 -12.83
C ASP A 231 -15.02 -5.61 -12.71
N TRP A 232 -14.30 -5.33 -11.61
CA TRP A 232 -12.93 -5.84 -11.38
C TRP A 232 -12.79 -6.78 -10.18
N LEU A 233 -13.89 -7.17 -9.53
CA LEU A 233 -13.85 -8.22 -8.50
C LEU A 233 -14.03 -9.61 -9.15
N PRO A 234 -13.03 -10.49 -9.12
CA PRO A 234 -13.25 -11.88 -9.49
C PRO A 234 -14.23 -12.51 -8.50
N ALA A 235 -15.27 -13.17 -9.02
CA ALA A 235 -16.28 -13.86 -8.23
C ALA A 235 -15.64 -14.83 -7.22
N VAL A 236 -15.84 -14.55 -5.93
CA VAL A 236 -15.44 -15.45 -4.84
C VAL A 236 -16.29 -16.73 -4.95
N PRO A 237 -15.69 -17.92 -5.13
CA PRO A 237 -16.48 -19.15 -5.14
C PRO A 237 -17.04 -19.43 -3.73
N PRO A 238 -18.28 -19.95 -3.61
CA PRO A 238 -18.88 -20.25 -2.32
C PRO A 238 -18.08 -21.33 -1.59
N ARG A 239 -17.74 -21.06 -0.32
CA ARG A 239 -17.08 -22.03 0.56
C ARG A 239 -17.99 -23.26 0.74
N PRO A 240 -17.48 -24.50 0.64
CA PRO A 240 -18.23 -25.68 1.02
C PRO A 240 -18.51 -25.63 2.52
N THR A 241 -19.78 -25.66 2.90
CA THR A 241 -20.20 -25.82 4.29
C THR A 241 -19.76 -27.20 4.77
N MET A 242 -18.80 -27.23 5.71
CA MET A 242 -18.47 -28.47 6.42
C MET A 242 -19.71 -28.94 7.18
N GLY A 243 -20.32 -30.02 6.67
CA GLY A 243 -21.41 -30.71 7.34
C GLY A 243 -20.95 -31.20 8.71
N ARG A 244 -21.61 -30.72 9.77
CA ARG A 244 -21.52 -31.27 11.12
C ARG A 244 -21.80 -32.77 11.07
N SER A 245 -20.76 -33.57 11.25
CA SER A 245 -20.90 -34.99 11.60
C SER A 245 -21.45 -35.08 13.01
N THR A 246 -22.74 -35.38 13.16
CA THR A 246 -23.32 -35.77 14.44
C THR A 246 -22.80 -37.15 14.81
N TYR A 247 -22.02 -37.21 15.89
CA TYR A 247 -21.67 -38.44 16.58
C TYR A 247 -22.95 -39.14 17.07
N ILE A 248 -23.17 -40.36 16.59
CA ILE A 248 -23.96 -41.38 17.29
C ILE A 248 -22.94 -42.43 17.72
N THR A 249 -22.71 -42.50 19.03
CA THR A 249 -21.95 -43.56 19.70
C THR A 249 -22.95 -44.49 20.42
N PRO A 250 -22.54 -45.72 20.82
CA PRO A 250 -23.21 -46.99 20.51
C PRO A 250 -24.29 -47.40 21.53
#